data_AF-A0A819K6E0-F1
#
_entry.id   AF-A0A819K6E0-F1
#
_cell.length_a   1.000
_cell.length_b   1.000
_cell.length_c   1.000
_cell.angle_alpha   90.00
_cell.angle_beta   90.00
_cell.angle_gamma   90.00
#
_symmetry.space_group_name_H-M   'P 1'
#
loop_
_entity.id
_entity.type
_entity.pdbx_description
1 polymer ?
#
loop_
_entity_poly.entity_id
_entity_poly.type
_entity_poly.pdbx_seq_one_letter_code
_entity_poly.pdbx_strand_id
1 'polypeptide(L)'
;MPNLIHLTLETQTINLNGNQWKQILLDYIPKIKIFRFLIKILSFKHNNTEEQLEDFLNTFQTSFWLEEHQWFVRCDWPQHTNKVIILYTLPYCLHDTYVIYQNRWSKSTCPNTHDYNSYNQVINVFYKGRIDNLSLFPICYPNIRHLTLRLPFDNHFWTIIPTLDHLVSLEIIETQEHNRSESQLKDLVNRAPRLDCLSIDAMSFLLLIQSNIIHTSLRRVRLKHYWAKTNRYLNATQCSILANSLLGHQCEFLVIRVENRTIILDLINKMYNLRILSCECQDDNWINNSLLLSKDELVEWLKNSLPETYFV
;
A
#
# COMPACT_ATOMS: atom_id res chain seq x y z
N MET A 1 -29.66 -12.66 17.79
CA MET A 1 -28.72 -12.09 18.78
C MET A 1 -29.28 -10.77 19.30
N PRO A 2 -30.11 -10.77 20.36
CA PRO A 2 -31.01 -9.65 20.68
C PRO A 2 -30.33 -8.39 21.24
N ASN A 3 -29.01 -8.39 21.46
CA ASN A 3 -28.28 -7.29 22.08
C ASN A 3 -27.08 -6.79 21.23
N LEU A 4 -27.01 -7.14 19.95
CA LEU A 4 -25.94 -6.66 19.08
C LEU A 4 -26.18 -5.17 18.74
N ILE A 5 -25.26 -4.31 19.16
CA ILE A 5 -25.34 -2.84 18.99
C ILE A 5 -24.46 -2.36 17.84
N HIS A 6 -23.39 -3.11 17.51
CA HIS A 6 -22.45 -2.80 16.45
C HIS A 6 -22.20 -4.04 15.60
N LEU A 7 -22.24 -3.87 14.28
CA LEU A 7 -21.95 -4.92 13.32
C LEU A 7 -21.10 -4.33 12.19
N THR A 8 -19.91 -4.87 12.01
CA THR A 8 -19.07 -4.65 10.83
C THR A 8 -19.04 -5.93 10.02
N LEU A 9 -19.39 -5.85 8.74
CA LEU A 9 -19.42 -6.97 7.81
C LEU A 9 -18.44 -6.75 6.66
N GLU A 10 -17.51 -7.68 6.46
CA GLU A 10 -16.78 -7.79 5.20
C GLU A 10 -17.19 -9.09 4.51
N THR A 11 -17.70 -8.99 3.28
CA THR A 11 -18.13 -10.17 2.53
C THR A 11 -17.88 -10.00 1.06
N GLN A 12 -17.68 -11.13 0.41
CA GLN A 12 -17.71 -11.26 -1.04
C GLN A 12 -19.03 -11.96 -1.39
N THR A 13 -19.54 -11.77 -2.61
CA THR A 13 -20.63 -12.57 -3.21
C THR A 13 -22.04 -12.46 -2.62
N ILE A 14 -22.29 -11.59 -1.63
CA ILE A 14 -23.64 -11.31 -1.14
C ILE A 14 -24.29 -10.21 -1.98
N ASN A 15 -25.32 -10.58 -2.74
CA ASN A 15 -26.09 -9.67 -3.60
C ASN A 15 -27.38 -9.21 -2.90
N LEU A 16 -27.27 -8.68 -1.68
CA LEU A 16 -28.40 -8.11 -0.95
C LEU A 16 -28.48 -6.61 -1.21
N ASN A 17 -29.64 -6.12 -1.61
CA ASN A 17 -29.90 -4.70 -1.78
C ASN A 17 -30.27 -4.02 -0.45
N GLY A 18 -30.39 -2.69 -0.45
CA GLY A 18 -30.68 -1.90 0.75
C GLY A 18 -32.03 -2.23 1.41
N ASN A 19 -33.04 -2.65 0.64
CA ASN A 19 -34.33 -3.06 1.19
C ASN A 19 -34.22 -4.42 1.91
N GLN A 20 -33.49 -5.37 1.35
CA GLN A 20 -33.25 -6.67 1.97
C GLN A 20 -32.41 -6.54 3.24
N TRP A 21 -31.35 -5.71 3.20
CA TRP A 21 -30.57 -5.40 4.39
C TRP A 21 -31.42 -4.74 5.48
N LYS A 22 -32.25 -3.76 5.12
CA LYS A 22 -33.20 -3.15 6.06
C LYS A 22 -34.08 -4.20 6.74
N GLN A 23 -34.68 -5.11 5.96
CA GLN A 23 -35.53 -6.16 6.51
C GLN A 23 -34.76 -7.07 7.50
N ILE A 24 -33.54 -7.49 7.13
CA ILE A 24 -32.69 -8.32 8.01
C ILE A 24 -32.36 -7.59 9.31
N LEU A 25 -32.01 -6.31 9.25
CA LEU A 25 -31.66 -5.53 10.44
C LEU A 25 -32.87 -5.36 11.36
N LEU A 26 -34.05 -5.10 10.80
CA LEU A 26 -35.29 -4.98 11.59
C LEU A 26 -35.71 -6.31 12.23
N ASP A 27 -35.66 -7.41 11.47
CA ASP A 27 -36.15 -8.71 11.94
C ASP A 27 -35.22 -9.39 12.94
N TYR A 28 -33.90 -9.28 12.72
CA TYR A 28 -32.92 -10.09 13.46
C TYR A 28 -32.02 -9.27 14.40
N ILE A 29 -31.87 -7.97 14.16
CA ILE A 29 -30.93 -7.10 14.89
C ILE A 29 -31.54 -5.72 15.21
N PRO A 30 -32.76 -5.64 15.79
CA PRO A 30 -33.50 -4.38 15.91
C PRO A 30 -32.84 -3.33 16.82
N LYS A 31 -31.84 -3.71 17.62
CA LYS A 31 -31.09 -2.80 18.52
C LYS A 31 -29.78 -2.28 17.94
N ILE A 32 -29.52 -2.55 16.66
CA ILE A 32 -28.30 -2.11 15.99
C ILE A 32 -28.24 -0.57 15.98
N LYS A 33 -27.10 0.00 16.35
CA LYS A 33 -26.84 1.45 16.32
C LYS A 33 -25.83 1.81 15.25
N ILE A 34 -24.85 0.93 15.03
CA ILE A 34 -23.81 1.13 14.04
C ILE A 34 -23.78 -0.12 13.16
N PHE A 35 -24.18 0.05 11.90
CA PHE A 35 -24.04 -0.97 10.88
C PHE A 35 -23.02 -0.49 9.86
N ARG A 36 -22.01 -1.33 9.63
CA ARG A 36 -20.87 -1.03 8.77
C ARG A 36 -20.64 -2.21 7.86
N PHE A 37 -20.41 -1.96 6.58
CA PHE A 37 -20.07 -3.06 5.68
C PHE A 37 -19.11 -2.65 4.57
N LEU A 38 -18.43 -3.66 4.03
CA LEU A 38 -17.82 -3.67 2.70
C LEU A 38 -18.21 -4.97 2.00
N ILE A 39 -18.85 -4.83 0.85
CA ILE A 39 -19.37 -5.92 0.03
C ILE A 39 -18.69 -5.84 -1.33
N LYS A 40 -18.08 -6.95 -1.76
CA LYS A 40 -17.58 -7.13 -3.14
C LYS A 40 -18.63 -7.87 -3.96
N ILE A 41 -19.28 -7.14 -4.86
CA ILE A 41 -20.31 -7.65 -5.76
C ILE A 41 -19.64 -8.06 -7.08
N LEU A 42 -19.96 -9.26 -7.58
CA LEU A 42 -19.53 -9.66 -8.91
C LEU A 42 -20.36 -8.92 -9.95
N SER A 43 -19.67 -8.24 -10.86
CA SER A 43 -20.28 -7.37 -11.87
C SER A 43 -21.34 -8.10 -12.70
N PHE A 44 -22.39 -7.37 -13.04
CA PHE A 44 -23.48 -7.85 -13.87
C PHE A 44 -22.97 -8.17 -15.28
N LYS A 45 -23.40 -9.27 -15.88
CA LYS A 45 -22.94 -9.73 -17.21
C LYS A 45 -23.52 -8.92 -18.39
N HIS A 46 -24.23 -7.81 -18.13
CA HIS A 46 -25.13 -7.17 -19.10
C HIS A 46 -24.71 -5.74 -19.47
N ASN A 47 -25.15 -5.30 -20.66
CA ASN A 47 -24.78 -4.03 -21.28
C ASN A 47 -25.27 -2.77 -20.52
N ASN A 48 -26.08 -2.91 -19.46
CA ASN A 48 -26.65 -1.81 -18.67
C ASN A 48 -26.13 -1.80 -17.22
N THR A 49 -24.85 -2.13 -17.00
CA THR A 49 -24.29 -2.28 -15.65
C THR A 49 -24.39 -0.98 -14.82
N GLU A 50 -24.27 0.20 -15.43
CA GLU A 50 -24.35 1.49 -14.72
C GLU A 50 -25.76 1.81 -14.22
N GLU A 51 -26.79 1.58 -15.05
CA GLU A 51 -28.20 1.73 -14.68
C GLU A 51 -28.58 0.74 -13.56
N GLN A 52 -28.14 -0.52 -13.67
CA GLN A 52 -28.36 -1.53 -12.64
C GLN A 52 -27.67 -1.18 -11.31
N LEU A 53 -26.48 -0.58 -11.40
CA LEU A 53 -25.77 -0.07 -10.23
C LEU A 53 -26.47 1.09 -9.57
N GLU A 54 -27.02 2.00 -10.38
CA GLU A 54 -27.81 3.13 -9.89
C GLU A 54 -29.09 2.65 -9.21
N ASP A 55 -29.85 1.77 -9.84
CA ASP A 55 -31.04 1.15 -9.25
C ASP A 55 -30.72 0.43 -7.94
N PHE A 56 -29.61 -0.31 -7.92
CA PHE A 56 -29.16 -1.00 -6.73
C PHE A 56 -28.79 -0.02 -5.62
N LEU A 57 -28.04 1.06 -5.92
CA LEU A 57 -27.69 2.09 -4.95
C LEU A 57 -28.92 2.87 -4.46
N ASN A 58 -29.92 3.08 -5.31
CA ASN A 58 -31.18 3.74 -4.96
C ASN A 58 -31.95 2.99 -3.86
N THR A 59 -31.76 1.67 -3.72
CA THR A 59 -32.35 0.91 -2.60
C THR A 59 -31.80 1.30 -1.22
N PHE A 60 -30.66 2.01 -1.17
CA PHE A 60 -30.07 2.57 0.05
C PHE A 60 -30.46 4.04 0.28
N GLN A 61 -31.35 4.63 -0.55
CA GLN A 61 -31.81 6.02 -0.42
C GLN A 61 -33.20 6.12 0.23
N THR A 62 -33.44 5.32 1.27
CA THR A 62 -34.69 5.40 2.05
C THR A 62 -34.46 6.17 3.35
N SER A 63 -35.53 6.67 3.99
CA SER A 63 -35.46 7.36 5.29
C SER A 63 -34.69 6.55 6.33
N PHE A 64 -34.87 5.22 6.32
CA PHE A 64 -34.16 4.28 7.18
C PHE A 64 -32.64 4.47 7.10
N TRP A 65 -32.09 4.54 5.88
CA TRP A 65 -30.64 4.68 5.69
C TRP A 65 -30.15 6.12 5.92
N LEU A 66 -30.87 7.11 5.38
CA LEU A 66 -30.36 8.48 5.29
C LEU A 66 -30.71 9.35 6.49
N GLU A 67 -31.90 9.17 7.08
CA GLU A 67 -32.43 10.03 8.13
C GLU A 67 -32.36 9.36 9.50
N GLU A 68 -32.89 8.14 9.61
CA GLU A 68 -33.01 7.41 10.88
C GLU A 68 -31.63 6.95 11.39
N HIS A 69 -30.80 6.41 10.51
CA HIS A 69 -29.50 5.83 10.88
C HIS A 69 -28.29 6.59 10.36
N GLN A 70 -28.44 7.42 9.33
CA GLN A 70 -27.35 8.14 8.66
C GLN A 70 -26.20 7.21 8.21
N TRP A 71 -26.54 5.98 7.82
CA TRP A 71 -25.59 5.03 7.25
C TRP A 71 -25.52 5.23 5.75
N PHE A 72 -24.75 6.24 5.33
CA PHE A 72 -24.53 6.51 3.92
C PHE A 72 -23.75 5.38 3.26
N VAL A 73 -24.07 5.09 2.01
CA VAL A 73 -23.47 3.99 1.24
C VAL A 73 -22.80 4.57 0.01
N ARG A 74 -21.57 4.14 -0.24
CA ARG A 74 -20.83 4.40 -1.47
C ARG A 74 -20.72 3.12 -2.27
N CYS A 75 -20.84 3.26 -3.59
CA CYS A 75 -20.57 2.22 -4.54
C CYS A 75 -19.48 2.70 -5.50
N ASP A 76 -18.40 1.93 -5.58
CA ASP A 76 -17.24 2.17 -6.46
C ASP A 76 -17.12 1.01 -7.45
N TRP A 77 -16.95 1.32 -8.72
CA TRP A 77 -16.72 0.35 -9.78
C TRP A 77 -15.34 0.59 -10.42
N PRO A 78 -14.31 -0.16 -10.01
CA PRO A 78 -12.95 0.03 -10.53
C PRO A 78 -12.83 -0.34 -12.01
N GLN A 79 -12.18 0.52 -12.80
CA GLN A 79 -11.98 0.36 -14.25
C GLN A 79 -11.17 -0.89 -14.60
N HIS A 80 -10.17 -1.25 -13.79
CA HIS A 80 -9.30 -2.40 -14.06
C HIS A 80 -9.98 -3.74 -13.74
N THR A 81 -11.06 -3.72 -12.97
CA THR A 81 -11.81 -4.92 -12.59
C THR A 81 -13.23 -4.79 -13.10
N ASN A 82 -13.43 -5.05 -14.40
CA ASN A 82 -14.78 -5.16 -15.00
C ASN A 82 -15.69 -6.19 -14.30
N LYS A 83 -15.15 -6.96 -13.35
CA LYS A 83 -15.82 -8.05 -12.64
C LYS A 83 -16.18 -7.75 -11.20
N VAL A 84 -15.68 -6.68 -10.57
CA VAL A 84 -15.90 -6.44 -9.14
C VAL A 84 -16.36 -5.01 -8.91
N ILE A 85 -17.46 -4.89 -8.19
CA ILE A 85 -18.04 -3.65 -7.70
C ILE A 85 -17.87 -3.66 -6.18
N ILE A 86 -17.51 -2.53 -5.60
CA ILE A 86 -17.24 -2.39 -4.17
C ILE A 86 -18.32 -1.49 -3.58
N LEU A 87 -19.12 -2.02 -2.66
CA LEU A 87 -20.16 -1.29 -1.95
C LEU A 87 -19.78 -1.20 -0.46
N TYR A 88 -19.84 -0.03 0.15
CA TYR A 88 -19.48 0.12 1.56
C TYR A 88 -20.19 1.29 2.24
N THR A 89 -20.31 1.21 3.56
CA THR A 89 -20.84 2.31 4.39
C THR A 89 -19.78 3.38 4.63
N LEU A 90 -20.20 4.64 4.70
CA LEU A 90 -19.38 5.78 5.11
C LEU A 90 -19.55 6.11 6.61
N PRO A 91 -18.49 6.57 7.30
CA PRO A 91 -17.10 6.61 6.82
C PRO A 91 -16.55 5.19 6.62
N TYR A 92 -15.56 5.04 5.73
CA TYR A 92 -14.98 3.74 5.37
C TYR A 92 -14.57 2.96 6.62
N CYS A 93 -15.18 1.80 6.81
CA CYS A 93 -15.16 1.11 8.09
C CYS A 93 -14.10 0.01 8.22
N LEU A 94 -13.53 -0.45 7.10
CA LEU A 94 -12.52 -1.49 7.14
C LEU A 94 -11.16 -0.91 7.52
N HIS A 95 -10.42 -1.71 8.27
CA HIS A 95 -9.15 -1.28 8.82
C HIS A 95 -7.98 -1.64 7.92
N ASP A 96 -7.00 -0.76 8.05
CA ASP A 96 -5.65 -0.84 7.58
C ASP A 96 -5.43 -0.50 6.12
N THR A 97 -6.15 -1.04 5.12
CA THR A 97 -5.75 -0.80 3.72
C THR A 97 -6.87 -0.29 2.82
N TYR A 98 -6.72 0.93 2.29
CA TYR A 98 -7.54 1.43 1.20
C TYR A 98 -6.77 1.37 -0.11
N VAL A 99 -7.38 0.81 -1.15
CA VAL A 99 -6.80 0.81 -2.49
C VAL A 99 -7.49 1.87 -3.34
N ILE A 100 -6.73 2.88 -3.73
CA ILE A 100 -7.19 3.93 -4.65
C ILE A 100 -7.05 3.37 -6.07
N TYR A 101 -8.19 3.02 -6.64
CA TYR A 101 -8.32 2.62 -8.03
C TYR A 101 -8.81 3.78 -8.89
N GLN A 102 -8.52 3.71 -10.18
CA GLN A 102 -9.32 4.38 -11.19
C GLN A 102 -10.72 3.77 -11.16
N ASN A 103 -11.72 4.54 -10.75
CA ASN A 103 -13.12 4.12 -10.73
C ASN A 103 -13.79 4.51 -12.04
N ARG A 104 -14.26 3.52 -12.82
CA ARG A 104 -15.12 3.77 -13.98
C ARG A 104 -16.39 4.52 -13.57
N TRP A 105 -16.93 4.17 -12.41
CA TRP A 105 -18.12 4.78 -11.85
C TRP A 105 -18.02 4.80 -10.33
N SER A 106 -18.48 5.87 -9.70
CA SER A 106 -18.59 5.94 -8.24
C SER A 106 -19.71 6.90 -7.86
N LYS A 107 -20.56 6.48 -6.92
CA LYS A 107 -21.68 7.27 -6.42
C LYS A 107 -21.91 6.98 -4.94
N SER A 108 -22.36 7.99 -4.21
CA SER A 108 -22.66 7.90 -2.79
C SER A 108 -24.11 8.32 -2.55
N THR A 109 -24.74 7.75 -1.53
CA THR A 109 -26.03 8.23 -1.01
C THR A 109 -25.88 9.41 -0.04
N CYS A 110 -24.64 9.81 0.29
CA CYS A 110 -24.39 11.00 1.10
C CYS A 110 -24.78 12.26 0.31
N PRO A 111 -25.65 13.14 0.87
CA PRO A 111 -26.16 14.33 0.18
C PRO A 111 -25.11 15.43 -0.04
N ASN A 112 -24.00 15.41 0.72
CA ASN A 112 -23.00 16.47 0.65
C ASN A 112 -21.94 16.13 -0.42
N THR A 113 -22.07 16.74 -1.59
CA THR A 113 -21.11 16.59 -2.70
C THR A 113 -19.79 17.34 -2.48
N HIS A 114 -19.73 18.20 -1.46
CA HIS A 114 -18.60 19.10 -1.19
C HIS A 114 -17.83 18.76 0.10
N ASP A 115 -18.32 17.84 0.93
CA ASP A 115 -17.55 17.40 2.08
C ASP A 115 -16.47 16.43 1.61
N TYR A 116 -15.23 16.88 1.73
CA TYR A 116 -14.08 16.00 1.68
C TYR A 116 -14.31 14.85 2.67
N ASN A 117 -14.56 13.66 2.14
CA ASN A 117 -14.69 12.47 2.96
C ASN A 117 -13.29 12.17 3.48
N SER A 118 -12.99 12.70 4.67
CA SER A 118 -11.72 12.52 5.35
C SER A 118 -11.73 11.15 5.99
N TYR A 119 -10.95 10.23 5.43
CA TYR A 119 -10.81 8.88 5.95
C TYR A 119 -9.67 8.83 6.97
N ASN A 120 -9.85 9.54 8.09
CA ASN A 120 -8.85 9.70 9.16
C ASN A 120 -8.39 8.38 9.79
N GLN A 121 -9.22 7.34 9.69
CA GLN A 121 -8.99 5.99 10.19
C GLN A 121 -8.19 5.11 9.23
N VAL A 122 -8.01 5.52 7.98
CA VAL A 122 -7.24 4.76 6.99
C VAL A 122 -5.76 5.05 7.19
N ILE A 123 -5.01 3.99 7.47
CA ILE A 123 -3.60 4.08 7.85
C ILE A 123 -2.69 3.64 6.70
N ASN A 124 -3.09 2.62 5.93
CA ASN A 124 -2.38 2.16 4.74
C ASN A 124 -3.16 2.54 3.48
N VAL A 125 -2.48 3.16 2.54
CA VAL A 125 -3.05 3.52 1.25
C VAL A 125 -2.22 2.90 0.14
N PHE A 126 -2.90 2.28 -0.82
CA PHE A 126 -2.31 1.81 -2.07
C PHE A 126 -2.78 2.70 -3.22
N TYR A 127 -1.90 3.54 -3.76
CA TYR A 127 -2.19 4.45 -4.87
C TYR A 127 -1.74 3.87 -6.21
N LYS A 128 -2.70 3.51 -7.07
CA LYS A 128 -2.43 2.86 -8.36
C LYS A 128 -2.69 3.76 -9.58
N GLY A 129 -1.95 4.87 -9.69
CA GLY A 129 -1.56 5.55 -10.96
C GLY A 129 -2.64 6.13 -11.91
N ARG A 130 -2.18 7.07 -12.74
CA ARG A 130 -2.86 7.96 -13.74
C ARG A 130 -4.38 7.92 -13.82
N ILE A 131 -5.04 8.75 -13.02
CA ILE A 131 -6.49 8.98 -13.10
C ILE A 131 -6.77 9.86 -14.33
N ASP A 132 -6.81 9.26 -15.52
CA ASP A 132 -7.19 9.95 -16.74
C ASP A 132 -8.73 10.09 -16.78
N ASN A 133 -9.23 11.33 -16.76
CA ASN A 133 -10.63 11.71 -17.02
C ASN A 133 -11.71 11.28 -16.02
N LEU A 134 -11.39 10.92 -14.76
CA LEU A 134 -12.43 10.57 -13.80
C LEU A 134 -12.96 11.78 -13.02
N SER A 135 -14.25 11.74 -12.70
CA SER A 135 -14.90 12.66 -11.78
C SER A 135 -14.14 12.68 -10.46
N LEU A 136 -13.54 13.84 -10.18
CA LEU A 136 -12.73 14.09 -8.99
C LEU A 136 -13.64 13.99 -7.76
N PHE A 137 -13.51 12.93 -6.99
CA PHE A 137 -14.20 12.85 -5.70
C PHE A 137 -13.36 13.57 -4.65
N PRO A 138 -13.98 14.40 -3.79
CA PRO A 138 -13.29 15.01 -2.67
C PRO A 138 -13.07 13.93 -1.60
N ILE A 139 -12.04 13.13 -1.79
CA ILE A 139 -11.60 12.10 -0.84
C ILE A 139 -10.23 12.53 -0.33
N CYS A 140 -10.02 12.50 0.98
CA CYS A 140 -8.71 12.77 1.56
C CYS A 140 -8.30 11.76 2.63
N TYR A 141 -6.99 11.49 2.72
CA TYR A 141 -6.39 10.60 3.71
C TYR A 141 -5.28 11.33 4.48
N PRO A 142 -5.63 12.15 5.50
CA PRO A 142 -4.66 13.01 6.17
C PRO A 142 -3.73 12.27 7.15
N ASN A 143 -4.12 11.09 7.63
CA ASN A 143 -3.41 10.39 8.72
C ASN A 143 -2.70 9.11 8.26
N ILE A 144 -2.34 9.02 6.98
CA ILE A 144 -1.68 7.81 6.46
C ILE A 144 -0.32 7.60 7.12
N ARG A 145 -0.02 6.34 7.44
CA ARG A 145 1.28 5.91 7.96
C ARG A 145 2.02 5.01 7.01
N HIS A 146 1.30 4.28 6.16
CA HIS A 146 1.90 3.41 5.15
C HIS A 146 1.34 3.77 3.79
N LEU A 147 2.22 4.04 2.83
CA LEU A 147 1.84 4.39 1.48
C LEU A 147 2.54 3.46 0.52
N THR A 148 1.76 2.81 -0.33
CA THR A 148 2.26 2.02 -1.45
C THR A 148 1.83 2.69 -2.74
N LEU A 149 2.74 3.02 -3.65
CA LEU A 149 2.40 3.72 -4.88
C LEU A 149 3.26 3.33 -6.08
N ARG A 150 2.83 3.78 -7.26
CA ARG A 150 3.57 3.68 -8.52
C ARG A 150 3.98 5.06 -9.01
N LEU A 151 5.17 5.15 -9.58
CA LEU A 151 5.71 6.35 -10.19
C LEU A 151 5.73 6.22 -11.73
N PRO A 152 5.46 7.31 -12.48
CA PRO A 152 5.03 8.61 -11.96
C PRO A 152 3.53 8.60 -11.57
N PHE A 153 3.16 9.41 -10.58
CA PHE A 153 1.75 9.70 -10.28
C PHE A 153 1.31 11.05 -10.85
N ASP A 154 0.00 11.27 -10.95
CA ASP A 154 -0.61 12.51 -11.45
C ASP A 154 -0.75 13.59 -10.35
N ASN A 155 -1.10 14.82 -10.74
CA ASN A 155 -1.25 15.91 -9.77
C ASN A 155 -2.44 15.71 -8.81
N HIS A 156 -3.37 14.80 -9.11
CA HIS A 156 -4.52 14.53 -8.26
C HIS A 156 -4.12 13.81 -6.97
N PHE A 157 -3.01 13.06 -6.99
CA PHE A 157 -2.41 12.46 -5.80
C PHE A 157 -2.37 13.43 -4.60
N TRP A 158 -1.90 14.66 -4.81
CA TRP A 158 -1.77 15.67 -3.75
C TRP A 158 -3.11 16.23 -3.26
N THR A 159 -4.18 16.07 -4.01
CA THR A 159 -5.53 16.43 -3.53
C THR A 159 -6.10 15.34 -2.63
N ILE A 160 -5.68 14.08 -2.84
CA ILE A 160 -6.12 12.93 -2.06
C ILE A 160 -5.26 12.75 -0.80
N ILE A 161 -3.96 13.01 -0.91
CA ILE A 161 -3.00 12.91 0.19
C ILE A 161 -2.27 14.25 0.28
N PRO A 162 -2.88 15.27 0.93
CA PRO A 162 -2.33 16.62 0.95
C PRO A 162 -1.06 16.76 1.80
N THR A 163 -0.91 15.92 2.85
CA THR A 163 0.24 15.94 3.77
C THR A 163 0.77 14.54 3.98
N LEU A 164 2.07 14.43 4.29
CA LEU A 164 2.76 13.16 4.60
C LEU A 164 3.43 13.20 5.99
N ASP A 165 2.98 14.09 6.87
CA ASP A 165 3.58 14.32 8.20
C ASP A 165 3.53 13.09 9.12
N HIS A 166 2.60 12.18 8.85
CA HIS A 166 2.41 10.93 9.59
C HIS A 166 3.00 9.70 8.89
N LEU A 167 3.57 9.87 7.69
CA LEU A 167 4.05 8.74 6.89
C LEU A 167 5.28 8.12 7.54
N VAL A 168 5.18 6.83 7.89
CA VAL A 168 6.25 6.03 8.51
C VAL A 168 6.87 5.08 7.49
N SER A 169 6.09 4.60 6.52
CA SER A 169 6.54 3.63 5.53
C SER A 169 6.09 4.01 4.12
N LEU A 170 7.02 4.00 3.18
CA LEU A 170 6.78 4.23 1.75
C LEU A 170 7.22 3.01 0.95
N GLU A 171 6.35 2.47 0.12
CA GLU A 171 6.64 1.41 -0.83
C GLU A 171 6.39 1.88 -2.27
N ILE A 172 7.42 1.87 -3.09
CA ILE A 172 7.35 2.14 -4.52
C ILE A 172 7.38 0.78 -5.23
N ILE A 173 6.33 0.45 -5.97
CA ILE A 173 6.21 -0.86 -6.66
C ILE A 173 6.77 -0.82 -8.07
N GLU A 174 6.62 0.31 -8.74
CA GLU A 174 6.94 0.41 -10.16
C GLU A 174 7.33 1.84 -10.48
N THR A 175 8.44 2.00 -11.19
CA THR A 175 8.89 3.27 -11.75
C THR A 175 8.91 3.17 -13.26
N GLN A 176 7.99 3.86 -13.92
CA GLN A 176 8.04 4.11 -15.36
C GLN A 176 8.75 5.46 -15.58
N GLU A 177 9.39 5.69 -16.72
CA GLU A 177 10.00 7.00 -17.04
C GLU A 177 10.97 7.55 -15.96
N HIS A 178 12.26 7.15 -16.00
CA HIS A 178 13.25 7.45 -14.95
C HIS A 178 13.29 8.91 -14.46
N ASN A 179 13.36 9.89 -15.38
CA ASN A 179 13.57 11.29 -15.00
C ASN A 179 12.37 11.90 -14.23
N ARG A 180 11.13 11.57 -14.64
CA ARG A 180 9.94 12.09 -13.97
C ARG A 180 9.73 11.40 -12.62
N SER A 181 10.02 10.11 -12.55
CA SER A 181 9.94 9.34 -11.31
C SER A 181 10.92 9.82 -10.25
N GLU A 182 12.14 10.25 -10.63
CA GLU A 182 13.14 10.73 -9.68
C GLU A 182 12.70 12.00 -8.94
N SER A 183 12.20 13.01 -9.66
CA SER A 183 11.78 14.27 -9.05
C SER A 183 10.58 14.09 -8.10
N GLN A 184 9.62 13.25 -8.47
CA GLN A 184 8.47 12.92 -7.64
C GLN A 184 8.86 12.10 -6.40
N LEU A 185 9.79 11.15 -6.54
CA LEU A 185 10.30 10.39 -5.41
C LEU A 185 11.02 11.31 -4.41
N LYS A 186 11.82 12.25 -4.91
CA LYS A 186 12.48 13.26 -4.07
C LYS A 186 11.47 14.12 -3.33
N ASP A 187 10.41 14.59 -4.00
CA ASP A 187 9.34 15.37 -3.37
C ASP A 187 8.61 14.57 -2.29
N LEU A 188 8.26 13.30 -2.56
CA LEU A 188 7.63 12.40 -1.59
C LEU A 188 8.48 12.23 -0.32
N VAL A 189 9.77 11.91 -0.48
CA VAL A 189 10.67 11.69 0.64
C VAL A 189 10.85 12.97 1.44
N ASN A 190 11.03 14.12 0.79
CA ASN A 190 11.21 15.41 1.47
C ASN A 190 9.96 15.88 2.24
N ARG A 191 8.76 15.51 1.80
CA ARG A 191 7.50 15.86 2.47
C ARG A 191 7.12 14.92 3.61
N ALA A 192 7.88 13.85 3.83
CA ALA A 192 7.55 12.81 4.80
C ALA A 192 8.53 12.79 5.98
N PRO A 193 8.54 13.81 6.85
CA PRO A 193 9.59 14.00 7.88
C PRO A 193 9.71 12.87 8.91
N ARG A 194 8.74 11.95 8.96
CA ARG A 194 8.72 10.79 9.85
C ARG A 194 8.97 9.46 9.13
N LEU A 195 9.36 9.49 7.86
CA LEU A 195 9.58 8.30 7.06
C LEU A 195 10.75 7.49 7.64
N ASP A 196 10.43 6.33 8.20
CA ASP A 196 11.38 5.39 8.81
C ASP A 196 11.76 4.27 7.84
N CYS A 197 10.82 3.84 6.99
CA CYS A 197 10.97 2.71 6.09
C CYS A 197 10.71 3.08 4.63
N LEU A 198 11.68 2.81 3.75
CA LEU A 198 11.55 2.94 2.30
C LEU A 198 11.75 1.59 1.64
N SER A 199 10.77 1.17 0.85
CA SER A 199 10.84 -0.01 0.01
C SER A 199 10.75 0.43 -1.45
N ILE A 200 11.76 0.14 -2.25
CA ILE A 200 11.87 0.63 -3.63
C ILE A 200 12.73 -0.33 -4.45
N ASP A 201 12.68 -0.26 -5.78
CA ASP A 201 13.64 -0.96 -6.59
C ASP A 201 15.07 -0.44 -6.40
N ALA A 202 16.05 -1.35 -6.53
CA ALA A 202 17.45 -1.04 -6.25
C ALA A 202 18.02 0.08 -7.16
N MET A 203 17.58 0.17 -8.41
CA MET A 203 18.12 1.16 -9.36
C MET A 203 17.59 2.57 -9.05
N SER A 204 16.29 2.71 -8.81
CA SER A 204 15.71 3.98 -8.39
C SER A 204 16.27 4.45 -7.05
N PHE A 205 16.60 3.52 -6.16
CA PHE A 205 17.27 3.86 -4.90
C PHE A 205 18.68 4.41 -5.09
N LEU A 206 19.47 3.85 -6.02
CA LEU A 206 20.80 4.39 -6.32
C LEU A 206 20.74 5.81 -6.88
N LEU A 207 19.75 6.10 -7.74
CA LEU A 207 19.48 7.46 -8.22
C LEU A 207 19.14 8.40 -7.05
N LEU A 208 18.30 7.94 -6.12
CA LEU A 208 17.94 8.68 -4.91
C LEU A 208 19.18 9.08 -4.09
N ILE A 209 20.09 8.14 -3.88
CA ILE A 209 21.34 8.35 -3.15
C ILE A 209 22.24 9.38 -3.86
N GLN A 210 22.37 9.27 -5.18
CA GLN A 210 23.18 10.19 -5.99
C GLN A 210 22.63 11.63 -5.95
N SER A 211 21.33 11.79 -5.74
CA SER A 211 20.67 13.10 -5.63
C SER A 211 20.87 13.81 -4.27
N ASN A 212 21.70 13.24 -3.38
CA ASN A 212 22.06 13.79 -2.06
C ASN A 212 20.85 14.10 -1.16
N ILE A 213 19.84 13.23 -1.15
CA ILE A 213 18.70 13.41 -0.25
C ILE A 213 19.13 13.11 1.18
N ILE A 214 18.94 14.11 2.04
CA ILE A 214 19.22 14.03 3.47
C ILE A 214 17.88 13.79 4.16
N HIS A 215 17.55 12.53 4.43
CA HIS A 215 16.35 12.19 5.20
C HIS A 215 16.72 11.63 6.56
N THR A 216 16.72 12.47 7.58
CA THR A 216 17.29 12.16 8.91
C THR A 216 16.56 11.05 9.66
N SER A 217 15.30 10.75 9.33
CA SER A 217 14.54 9.68 9.99
C SER A 217 14.59 8.34 9.27
N LEU A 218 15.14 8.25 8.04
CA LEU A 218 15.08 7.02 7.25
C LEU A 218 16.13 6.02 7.74
N ARG A 219 15.69 4.99 8.48
CA ARG A 219 16.57 3.96 9.08
C ARG A 219 16.43 2.60 8.44
N ARG A 220 15.36 2.35 7.68
CA ARG A 220 15.06 1.03 7.10
C ARG A 220 14.90 1.13 5.60
N VAL A 221 15.70 0.36 4.88
CA VAL A 221 15.71 0.34 3.42
C VAL A 221 15.49 -1.08 2.94
N ARG A 222 14.53 -1.26 2.03
CA ARG A 222 14.22 -2.54 1.40
C ARG A 222 14.33 -2.42 -0.11
N LEU A 223 15.40 -2.97 -0.68
CA LEU A 223 15.65 -2.98 -2.12
C LEU A 223 14.96 -4.19 -2.73
N LYS A 224 13.81 -3.93 -3.35
CA LYS A 224 12.99 -4.95 -4.00
C LYS A 224 13.35 -5.12 -5.46
N HIS A 225 13.00 -6.29 -6.00
CA HIS A 225 13.25 -6.66 -7.39
C HIS A 225 11.91 -6.99 -8.04
N TYR A 226 11.19 -5.96 -8.48
CA TYR A 226 9.83 -6.12 -9.02
C TYR A 226 9.80 -6.66 -10.46
N TRP A 227 10.94 -6.72 -11.14
CA TRP A 227 10.99 -7.12 -12.55
C TRP A 227 11.41 -8.59 -12.67
N ALA A 228 10.42 -9.45 -12.94
CA ALA A 228 10.62 -10.89 -13.18
C ALA A 228 11.61 -11.23 -14.31
N LYS A 229 12.02 -10.25 -15.12
CA LYS A 229 12.98 -10.44 -16.22
C LYS A 229 14.42 -10.08 -15.86
N THR A 230 14.66 -9.39 -14.75
CA THR A 230 16.02 -9.01 -14.37
C THR A 230 16.21 -9.27 -12.88
N ASN A 231 16.65 -10.49 -12.54
CA ASN A 231 17.30 -10.79 -11.27
C ASN A 231 18.62 -10.02 -11.20
N ARG A 232 18.53 -8.71 -11.04
CA ARG A 232 19.71 -7.86 -10.87
C ARG A 232 20.18 -8.03 -9.44
N TYR A 233 21.45 -8.27 -9.31
CA TYR A 233 22.15 -8.22 -8.05
C TYR A 233 23.03 -6.97 -8.08
N LEU A 234 23.19 -6.31 -6.93
CA LEU A 234 24.06 -5.14 -6.86
C LEU A 234 25.52 -5.58 -6.85
N ASN A 235 26.32 -4.95 -7.72
CA ASN A 235 27.76 -5.20 -7.78
C ASN A 235 28.51 -4.44 -6.68
N ALA A 236 29.81 -4.71 -6.55
CA ALA A 236 30.66 -4.09 -5.53
C ALA A 236 30.69 -2.56 -5.62
N THR A 237 30.71 -1.99 -6.84
CA THR A 237 30.71 -0.53 -7.04
C THR A 237 29.42 0.10 -6.54
N GLN A 238 28.26 -0.47 -6.87
CA GLN A 238 26.95 0.02 -6.44
C GLN A 238 26.77 -0.10 -4.93
N CYS A 239 27.22 -1.21 -4.34
CA CYS A 239 27.19 -1.39 -2.88
C CYS A 239 28.15 -0.43 -2.17
N SER A 240 29.30 -0.10 -2.77
CA SER A 240 30.18 0.92 -2.22
C SER A 240 29.57 2.32 -2.29
N ILE A 241 28.83 2.66 -3.35
CA ILE A 241 28.08 3.93 -3.44
C ILE A 241 27.04 3.99 -2.33
N LEU A 242 26.29 2.90 -2.12
CA LEU A 242 25.32 2.77 -1.04
C LEU A 242 25.98 2.99 0.32
N ALA A 243 27.01 2.19 0.63
CA ALA A 243 27.64 2.18 1.94
C ALA A 243 28.25 3.54 2.31
N ASN A 244 28.80 4.26 1.33
CA ASN A 244 29.43 5.57 1.55
C ASN A 244 28.43 6.74 1.55
N SER A 245 27.16 6.50 1.23
CA SER A 245 26.14 7.54 1.22
C SER A 245 25.67 7.90 2.63
N LEU A 246 25.10 9.11 2.78
CA LEU A 246 24.46 9.51 4.04
C LEU A 246 23.36 8.53 4.46
N LEU A 247 22.54 8.07 3.51
CA LEU A 247 21.52 7.06 3.76
C LEU A 247 22.12 5.73 4.21
N GLY A 248 23.25 5.33 3.61
CA GLY A 248 23.98 4.13 4.00
C GLY A 248 24.48 4.19 5.44
N HIS A 249 25.07 5.32 5.83
CA HIS A 249 25.60 5.52 7.19
C HIS A 249 24.52 5.53 8.27
N GLN A 250 23.29 5.97 7.98
CA GLN A 250 22.19 6.00 8.96
C GLN A 250 21.30 4.75 8.93
N CYS A 251 21.47 3.87 7.94
CA CYS A 251 20.63 2.70 7.74
C CYS A 251 20.91 1.68 8.86
N GLU A 252 19.85 1.29 9.59
CA GLU A 252 19.90 0.26 10.61
C GLU A 252 19.38 -1.10 10.09
N PHE A 253 18.51 -1.09 9.09
CA PHE A 253 17.90 -2.29 8.52
C PHE A 253 17.99 -2.25 6.99
N LEU A 254 18.71 -3.19 6.39
CA LEU A 254 18.87 -3.29 4.95
C LEU A 254 18.38 -4.65 4.43
N VAL A 255 17.51 -4.62 3.42
CA VAL A 255 17.21 -5.79 2.57
C VAL A 255 17.78 -5.54 1.19
N ILE A 256 18.66 -6.42 0.71
CA ILE A 256 19.44 -6.21 -0.51
C ILE A 256 19.75 -7.53 -1.21
N ARG A 257 19.99 -7.47 -2.53
CA ARG A 257 20.55 -8.59 -3.31
C ARG A 257 21.91 -8.18 -3.86
N VAL A 258 22.92 -9.02 -3.71
CA VAL A 258 24.32 -8.71 -4.09
C VAL A 258 24.93 -9.79 -4.97
N GLU A 259 25.85 -9.40 -5.86
CA GLU A 259 26.44 -10.34 -6.84
C GLU A 259 27.40 -11.35 -6.18
N ASN A 260 28.08 -10.95 -5.11
CA ASN A 260 29.10 -11.75 -4.45
C ASN A 260 28.99 -11.66 -2.93
N ARG A 261 29.12 -12.79 -2.23
CA ARG A 261 29.05 -12.82 -0.75
C ARG A 261 30.07 -11.94 -0.04
N THR A 262 31.23 -11.66 -0.64
CA THR A 262 32.24 -10.73 -0.06
C THR A 262 31.70 -9.30 0.11
N ILE A 263 30.72 -8.90 -0.71
CA ILE A 263 30.04 -7.60 -0.59
C ILE A 263 29.31 -7.47 0.76
N ILE A 264 28.84 -8.58 1.34
CA ILE A 264 28.21 -8.58 2.66
C ILE A 264 29.17 -8.03 3.71
N LEU A 265 30.42 -8.48 3.70
CA LEU A 265 31.44 -8.01 4.65
C LEU A 265 31.75 -6.53 4.47
N ASP A 266 31.84 -6.07 3.21
CA ASP A 266 32.04 -4.66 2.89
C ASP A 266 30.89 -3.79 3.42
N LEU A 267 29.63 -4.23 3.27
CA LEU A 267 28.47 -3.51 3.78
C LEU A 267 28.50 -3.45 5.31
N ILE A 268 28.73 -4.58 5.98
CA ILE A 268 28.81 -4.65 7.45
C ILE A 268 29.91 -3.74 7.99
N ASN A 269 31.09 -3.73 7.37
CA ASN A 269 32.23 -2.95 7.83
C ASN A 269 32.05 -1.44 7.60
N LYS A 270 31.38 -1.04 6.52
CA LYS A 270 31.24 0.38 6.13
C LYS A 270 29.96 1.03 6.71
N MET A 271 28.89 0.26 6.86
CA MET A 271 27.61 0.77 7.40
C MET A 271 27.55 0.57 8.92
N TYR A 272 28.28 1.39 9.66
CA TYR A 272 28.47 1.24 11.11
C TYR A 272 27.20 1.27 11.97
N ASN A 273 26.08 1.83 11.47
CA ASN A 273 24.79 1.79 12.16
C ASN A 273 23.92 0.58 11.76
N LEU A 274 24.37 -0.25 10.81
CA LEU A 274 23.63 -1.41 10.34
C LEU A 274 23.50 -2.45 11.45
N ARG A 275 22.25 -2.78 11.80
CA ARG A 275 21.92 -3.76 12.85
C ARG A 275 21.36 -5.04 12.27
N ILE A 276 20.62 -4.93 11.17
CA ILE A 276 19.98 -6.06 10.49
C ILE A 276 20.28 -5.97 9.01
N LEU A 277 20.85 -7.04 8.46
CA LEU A 277 21.08 -7.23 7.03
C LEU A 277 20.38 -8.50 6.58
N SER A 278 19.39 -8.36 5.70
CA SER A 278 18.78 -9.47 4.98
C SER A 278 19.32 -9.45 3.56
N CYS A 279 20.11 -10.45 3.18
CA CYS A 279 20.79 -10.48 1.89
C CYS A 279 20.46 -11.74 1.10
N GLU A 280 20.31 -11.60 -0.22
CA GLU A 280 20.40 -12.73 -1.16
C GLU A 280 21.66 -12.55 -2.02
N CYS A 281 22.45 -13.61 -2.17
CA CYS A 281 23.69 -13.60 -2.94
C CYS A 281 23.54 -14.39 -4.24
N GLN A 282 24.07 -13.86 -5.34
CA GLN A 282 24.00 -14.55 -6.63
C GLN A 282 24.93 -15.78 -6.69
N ASP A 283 26.08 -15.70 -6.02
CA ASP A 283 27.09 -16.75 -5.93
C ASP A 283 26.80 -17.76 -4.80
N ASP A 284 25.62 -17.67 -4.19
CA ASP A 284 25.11 -18.70 -3.29
C ASP A 284 24.40 -19.78 -4.11
N ASN A 285 24.89 -21.02 -4.01
CA ASN A 285 24.33 -22.17 -4.70
C ASN A 285 23.09 -22.64 -3.94
N TRP A 286 22.03 -21.83 -3.95
CA TRP A 286 20.71 -22.24 -3.49
C TRP A 286 20.15 -23.30 -4.46
N ILE A 287 20.57 -24.55 -4.25
CA ILE A 287 20.00 -25.70 -4.95
C ILE A 287 18.57 -25.83 -4.42
N ASN A 288 17.58 -25.49 -5.26
CA ASN A 288 16.14 -25.55 -4.99
C ASN A 288 15.59 -26.96 -4.59
N ASN A 289 16.44 -27.93 -4.29
CA ASN A 289 16.07 -29.27 -3.84
C ASN A 289 16.13 -29.36 -2.31
N SER A 290 15.26 -28.60 -1.65
CA SER A 290 15.11 -28.59 -0.19
C SER A 290 14.28 -29.78 0.30
N LEU A 291 14.95 -30.90 0.57
CA LEU A 291 14.47 -31.82 1.61
C LEU A 291 15.58 -32.38 2.53
N LEU A 292 16.87 -32.23 2.20
CA LEU A 292 17.91 -33.00 2.91
C LEU A 292 19.26 -32.29 3.22
N LEU A 293 19.46 -31.01 2.91
CA LEU A 293 20.74 -30.35 3.23
C LEU A 293 20.64 -29.53 4.51
N SER A 294 21.21 -30.09 5.58
CA SER A 294 21.18 -29.59 6.95
C SER A 294 22.10 -28.38 7.21
N LYS A 295 22.71 -27.77 6.18
CA LYS A 295 23.70 -26.70 6.33
C LYS A 295 23.63 -25.72 5.17
N ASP A 296 23.28 -24.48 5.46
CA ASP A 296 23.31 -23.35 4.53
C ASP A 296 24.77 -22.86 4.40
N GLU A 297 25.36 -22.97 3.20
CA GLU A 297 26.77 -22.65 2.93
C GLU A 297 27.09 -21.18 3.23
N LEU A 298 26.17 -20.27 2.91
CA LEU A 298 26.31 -18.85 3.16
C LEU A 298 26.33 -18.58 4.67
N VAL A 299 25.43 -19.21 5.43
CA VAL A 299 25.39 -19.09 6.89
C VAL A 299 26.68 -19.61 7.53
N GLU A 300 27.20 -20.77 7.10
CA GLU A 300 28.48 -21.28 7.60
C GLU A 300 29.65 -20.36 7.25
N TRP A 301 29.68 -19.85 6.02
CA TRP A 301 30.69 -18.90 5.57
C TRP A 301 30.65 -17.60 6.40
N LEU A 302 29.46 -17.06 6.68
CA LEU A 302 29.28 -15.87 7.52
C LEU A 302 29.73 -16.11 8.97
N LYS A 303 29.40 -17.27 9.56
CA LYS A 303 29.86 -17.64 10.92
C LYS A 303 31.38 -17.74 11.02
N ASN A 304 32.05 -18.15 9.95
CA ASN A 304 33.52 -18.22 9.91
C ASN A 304 34.19 -16.87 9.61
N SER A 305 33.47 -15.96 8.93
CA SER A 305 34.02 -14.68 8.45
C SER A 305 33.71 -13.50 9.38
N LEU A 306 32.68 -13.62 10.22
CA LEU A 306 32.25 -12.58 11.15
C LEU A 306 32.65 -12.93 12.60
N PRO A 307 32.95 -11.92 13.43
CA PRO A 307 33.13 -12.13 14.87
C PRO A 307 31.89 -12.77 15.53
N GLU A 308 32.09 -13.50 16.62
CA GLU A 308 31.00 -14.15 17.40
C GLU A 308 29.95 -13.16 17.95
N THR A 309 30.22 -11.86 17.91
CA THR A 309 29.26 -10.81 18.28
C THR A 309 28.11 -10.66 17.29
N TYR A 310 28.22 -11.23 16.08
CA TYR A 310 27.17 -11.21 15.07
C TYR A 310 26.26 -12.44 15.18
N PHE A 311 24.95 -12.21 15.18
CA PHE A 311 23.96 -13.28 15.04
C PHE A 311 23.70 -13.52 13.55
N VAL A 312 24.08 -14.71 13.08
CA VAL A 312 23.93 -15.16 11.69
C VAL A 312 22.81 -16.18 11.58
#